data_AF-A0A448MJX9-F1
#
_entry.id   AF-A0A448MJX9-F1
#
_cell.length_a   1.000
_cell.length_b   1.000
_cell.length_c   1.000
_cell.angle_alpha   90.00
_cell.angle_beta   90.00
_cell.angle_gamma   90.00
#
_symmetry.space_group_name_H-M   'P 1'
#
loop_
_entity.id
_entity.type
_entity.pdbx_description
1 polymer ?
#
loop_
_entity_poly.entity_id
_entity_poly.type
_entity_poly.pdbx_seq_one_letter_code
_entity_poly.pdbx_strand_id
1 'polypeptide(L)'
;MGFLDKVKGVFKVEETEDTQTDEANVTATGRVLDDHPSAKITPGKLKSILEEAENGDIQAQHQLFMDIEEQDSSIAANMMTRKRSVLTLDWRIVEPRNATPAEEKLQAEIDELFYQYPNLEDLFVDLMDAVGHGFAALEIQWAQVDGKWVPKGFKHCPQSWFNLDKHDNLLLRTPVNPMGEPLRPFGWVVHRHKSRSTQLARDGLYRTLAWLYMYKHYSVRDFAEFLELYGMPIRIGKYGAGATASEKRTLLRALAEIGHNAAGIMPESMQIELHNVANAGAASGSNPFFRWSIGVRNLLPV
;
A
#
# COMPACT_ATOMS: atom_id res chain seq x y z
N MET A 1 -12.79 31.15 30.43
CA MET A 1 -11.73 31.49 29.45
C MET A 1 -10.40 31.13 30.09
N GLY A 2 -9.94 29.88 30.10
CA GLY A 2 -9.77 28.94 29.00
C GLY A 2 -8.26 28.69 28.93
N PHE A 3 -7.73 27.77 29.75
CA PHE A 3 -6.31 27.41 29.83
C PHE A 3 -5.71 27.04 28.44
N LEU A 4 -6.57 26.63 27.50
CA LEU A 4 -6.26 26.39 26.09
C LEU A 4 -5.88 27.66 25.29
N ASP A 5 -6.27 28.86 25.71
CA ASP A 5 -5.85 30.12 25.06
C ASP A 5 -4.40 30.50 25.43
N LYS A 6 -3.89 30.01 26.56
CA LYS A 6 -2.48 30.18 26.94
C LYS A 6 -1.54 29.33 26.08
N VAL A 7 -2.01 28.19 25.59
CA VAL A 7 -1.20 27.26 24.77
C VAL A 7 -0.99 27.79 23.35
N LYS A 8 -1.91 28.61 22.82
CA LYS A 8 -1.73 29.30 21.53
C LYS A 8 -0.72 30.44 21.58
N GLY A 9 -0.32 30.89 22.77
CA GLY A 9 0.56 32.05 22.96
C GLY A 9 2.04 31.73 23.17
N VAL A 10 2.44 30.46 23.26
CA VAL A 10 3.82 30.07 23.63
C VAL A 10 4.80 30.18 22.45
N PHE A 11 4.31 30.24 21.22
CA PHE A 11 5.15 30.42 20.03
C PHE A 11 4.55 31.51 19.14
N LYS A 12 4.93 32.77 19.38
CA LYS A 12 4.68 33.84 18.40
C LYS A 12 5.63 33.57 17.24
N VAL A 13 5.16 32.82 16.24
CA VAL A 13 5.94 32.52 15.03
C VAL A 13 6.22 33.85 14.33
N GLU A 14 7.48 34.25 14.29
CA GLU A 14 7.91 35.52 13.69
C GLU A 14 8.09 35.37 12.17
N GLU A 15 8.61 34.22 11.74
CA GLU A 15 8.86 33.92 10.34
C GLU A 15 8.84 32.39 10.13
N THR A 16 8.36 31.94 8.95
CA THR A 16 8.42 30.54 8.51
C THR A 16 9.20 30.45 7.23
N GLU A 17 10.16 29.52 7.14
CA GLU A 17 10.88 29.27 5.90
C GLU A 17 9.98 28.50 4.92
N ASP A 18 10.06 28.84 3.64
CA ASP A 18 9.36 28.11 2.60
C ASP A 18 9.92 26.68 2.49
N THR A 19 9.03 25.71 2.33
CA THR A 19 9.45 24.32 2.20
C THR A 19 10.01 24.06 0.80
N GLN A 20 10.96 23.13 0.67
CA GLN A 20 11.46 22.72 -0.64
C GLN A 20 10.33 22.19 -1.53
N THR A 21 9.37 21.44 -0.99
CA THR A 21 8.25 20.92 -1.80
C THR A 21 7.32 22.01 -2.32
N ASP A 22 7.11 23.08 -1.53
CA ASP A 22 6.30 24.21 -1.95
C ASP A 22 7.02 25.04 -3.02
N GLU A 23 8.31 25.33 -2.84
CA GLU A 23 9.13 26.02 -3.85
C GLU A 23 9.26 25.21 -5.15
N ALA A 24 9.47 23.90 -5.01
CA ALA A 24 9.56 22.96 -6.12
C ALA A 24 8.22 22.74 -6.82
N ASN A 25 7.11 23.29 -6.30
CA ASN A 25 5.80 23.17 -6.89
C ASN A 25 5.40 21.71 -7.15
N VAL A 26 5.81 20.79 -6.26
CA VAL A 26 5.66 19.33 -6.46
C VAL A 26 4.19 18.94 -6.70
N THR A 27 3.26 19.71 -6.14
CA THR A 27 1.80 19.53 -6.29
C THR A 27 1.12 20.55 -7.22
N ALA A 28 1.87 21.39 -7.95
CA ALA A 28 1.28 22.48 -8.75
C ALA A 28 0.49 22.00 -9.98
N THR A 29 0.70 20.75 -10.42
CA THR A 29 -0.05 20.10 -11.50
C THR A 29 -1.37 19.46 -11.05
N GLY A 30 -1.76 19.61 -9.76
CA GLY A 30 -2.92 18.96 -9.16
C GLY A 30 -2.52 17.81 -8.24
N ARG A 31 -3.49 17.01 -7.76
CA ARG A 31 -3.18 15.74 -7.09
C ARG A 31 -2.30 14.93 -8.04
N VAL A 32 -1.05 14.62 -7.63
CA VAL A 32 -0.23 13.62 -8.33
C VAL A 32 -1.05 12.34 -8.32
N LEU A 33 -1.66 12.01 -9.47
CA LEU A 33 -2.50 10.82 -9.58
C LEU A 33 -1.56 9.63 -9.49
N ASP A 34 -1.67 8.87 -8.40
CA ASP A 34 -1.01 7.59 -8.32
C ASP A 34 -1.62 6.67 -9.38
N ASP A 35 -0.78 6.13 -10.27
CA ASP A 35 -1.23 5.31 -11.42
C ASP A 35 -1.63 3.89 -11.00
N HIS A 36 -1.79 3.66 -9.68
CA HIS A 36 -2.14 2.40 -9.01
C HIS A 36 -1.65 1.16 -9.78
N PRO A 37 -0.32 0.92 -9.82
CA PRO A 37 0.26 -0.11 -10.66
C PRO A 37 -0.30 -1.52 -10.43
N SER A 38 -0.86 -1.76 -9.24
CA SER A 38 -1.51 -3.02 -8.80
C SER A 38 -2.68 -3.47 -9.69
N ALA A 39 -3.48 -2.55 -10.24
CA ALA A 39 -4.75 -2.88 -10.93
C ALA A 39 -4.58 -3.78 -12.17
N LYS A 40 -3.39 -3.77 -12.79
CA LYS A 40 -3.03 -4.62 -13.93
C LYS A 40 -1.64 -5.23 -13.74
N ILE A 41 -1.32 -5.64 -12.52
CA ILE A 41 -0.03 -6.28 -12.23
C ILE A 41 0.08 -7.59 -13.01
N THR A 42 1.25 -7.83 -13.61
CA THR A 42 1.66 -9.08 -14.26
C THR A 42 3.09 -9.42 -13.88
N PRO A 43 3.53 -10.69 -13.96
CA PRO A 43 4.92 -11.03 -13.63
C PRO A 43 5.93 -10.22 -14.45
N GLY A 44 5.64 -9.99 -15.74
CA GLY A 44 6.45 -9.14 -16.61
C GLY A 44 6.47 -7.68 -16.16
N LYS A 45 5.30 -7.09 -15.88
CA LYS A 45 5.20 -5.70 -15.41
C LYS A 45 5.88 -5.51 -14.05
N LEU A 46 5.70 -6.45 -13.12
CA LEU A 46 6.35 -6.41 -11.81
C LEU A 46 7.87 -6.47 -11.96
N LYS A 47 8.39 -7.37 -12.81
CA LYS A 47 9.82 -7.43 -13.10
C LYS A 47 10.34 -6.10 -13.65
N SER A 48 9.67 -5.50 -14.63
CA SER A 48 10.06 -4.20 -15.19
C SER A 48 10.09 -3.09 -14.14
N ILE A 49 9.05 -2.98 -13.30
CA ILE A 49 9.00 -1.99 -12.20
C ILE A 49 10.20 -2.17 -11.24
N LEU A 50 10.53 -3.42 -10.91
CA LEU A 50 11.62 -3.73 -10.00
C LEU A 50 13.01 -3.50 -10.60
N GLU A 51 13.15 -3.62 -11.93
CA GLU A 51 14.37 -3.32 -12.69
C GLU A 51 14.55 -1.81 -12.92
N GLU A 52 13.48 -1.07 -13.20
CA GLU A 52 13.49 0.40 -13.28
C GLU A 52 13.93 1.04 -11.96
N ALA A 53 13.44 0.50 -10.84
CA ALA A 53 13.86 0.92 -9.50
C ALA A 53 15.35 0.67 -9.23
N GLU A 54 15.91 -0.44 -9.75
CA GLU A 54 17.34 -0.72 -9.66
C GLU A 54 18.19 0.23 -10.53
N ASN A 55 17.59 0.86 -11.54
CA ASN A 55 18.22 1.89 -12.37
C ASN A 55 18.00 3.33 -11.84
N GLY A 56 17.29 3.50 -10.73
CA GLY A 56 17.11 4.77 -10.02
C GLY A 56 15.72 5.42 -10.14
N ASP A 57 14.85 4.93 -11.04
CA ASP A 57 13.44 5.37 -11.08
C ASP A 57 12.59 4.49 -10.16
N ILE A 58 12.37 4.97 -8.95
CA ILE A 58 11.69 4.23 -7.89
C ILE A 58 10.19 4.57 -7.79
N GLN A 59 9.66 5.44 -8.66
CA GLN A 59 8.29 5.95 -8.55
C GLN A 59 7.26 4.82 -8.62
N ALA A 60 7.27 4.05 -9.70
CA ALA A 60 6.30 2.97 -9.92
C ALA A 60 6.43 1.87 -8.85
N GLN A 61 7.65 1.64 -8.35
CA GLN A 61 7.89 0.69 -7.27
C GLN A 61 7.21 1.15 -5.98
N HIS A 62 7.39 2.40 -5.57
CA HIS A 62 6.80 2.90 -4.33
C HIS A 62 5.29 3.10 -4.44
N GLN A 63 4.76 3.42 -5.62
CA GLN A 63 3.31 3.40 -5.85
C GLN A 63 2.72 1.99 -5.70
N LEU A 64 3.39 0.99 -6.27
CA LEU A 64 2.99 -0.41 -6.05
C LEU A 64 3.06 -0.79 -4.57
N PHE A 65 4.05 -0.30 -3.82
CA PHE A 65 4.18 -0.58 -2.39
C PHE A 65 3.04 0.03 -1.56
N MET A 66 2.60 1.25 -1.89
CA MET A 66 1.42 1.86 -1.28
C MET A 66 0.16 1.02 -1.57
N ASP A 67 -0.03 0.61 -2.83
CA ASP A 67 -1.15 -0.26 -3.20
C ASP A 67 -1.16 -1.59 -2.42
N ILE A 68 0.03 -2.20 -2.21
CA ILE A 68 0.17 -3.45 -1.45
C ILE A 68 -0.25 -3.26 0.01
N GLU A 69 0.16 -2.16 0.65
CA GLU A 69 -0.23 -1.87 2.04
C GLU A 69 -1.73 -1.59 2.15
N GLU A 70 -2.33 -0.88 1.19
CA GLU A 70 -3.76 -0.55 1.18
C GLU A 70 -4.65 -1.78 0.92
N GLN A 71 -4.26 -2.65 -0.02
CA GLN A 71 -5.13 -3.71 -0.54
C GLN A 71 -4.97 -5.05 0.22
N ASP A 72 -3.84 -5.31 0.89
CA ASP A 72 -3.62 -6.55 1.65
C ASP A 72 -3.72 -6.35 3.16
N SER A 73 -4.85 -6.79 3.74
CA SER A 73 -5.13 -6.66 5.17
C SER A 73 -4.11 -7.34 6.09
N SER A 74 -3.48 -8.44 5.66
CA SER A 74 -2.47 -9.12 6.46
C SER A 74 -1.18 -8.31 6.51
N ILE A 75 -0.77 -7.78 5.36
CA ILE A 75 0.40 -6.91 5.27
C ILE A 75 0.15 -5.62 6.07
N ALA A 76 -0.99 -4.97 5.89
CA ALA A 76 -1.39 -3.78 6.62
C ALA A 76 -1.36 -3.98 8.14
N ALA A 77 -1.94 -5.06 8.65
CA ALA A 77 -1.97 -5.35 10.09
C ALA A 77 -0.57 -5.55 10.68
N ASN A 78 0.31 -6.29 9.97
CA ASN A 78 1.68 -6.53 10.43
C ASN A 78 2.54 -5.26 10.37
N MET A 79 2.38 -4.44 9.33
CA MET A 79 3.08 -3.16 9.21
C MET A 79 2.62 -2.18 10.29
N MET A 80 1.31 -2.07 10.53
CA MET A 80 0.77 -1.22 11.59
C MET A 80 1.26 -1.63 12.98
N THR A 81 1.36 -2.94 13.24
CA THR A 81 1.93 -3.46 14.50
C THR A 81 3.38 -3.00 14.67
N ARG A 82 4.19 -3.04 13.60
CA ARG A 82 5.58 -2.56 13.62
C ARG A 82 5.67 -1.05 13.84
N LYS A 83 4.88 -0.25 13.11
CA LYS A 83 4.86 1.21 13.25
C LYS A 83 4.50 1.61 14.69
N ARG A 84 3.45 0.99 15.24
CA ARG A 84 2.99 1.27 16.62
C ARG A 84 3.91 0.76 17.71
N SER A 85 4.74 -0.26 17.45
CA SER A 85 5.67 -0.79 18.46
C SER A 85 6.71 0.23 18.92
N VAL A 86 7.00 1.24 18.10
CA VAL A 86 7.92 2.33 18.48
C VAL A 86 7.30 3.24 19.53
N LEU A 87 5.98 3.39 19.52
CA LEU A 87 5.27 4.23 20.50
C LEU A 87 5.29 3.65 21.92
N THR A 88 5.60 2.37 22.08
CA THR A 88 5.69 1.75 23.41
C THR A 88 7.07 1.92 24.05
N LEU A 89 8.02 2.53 23.34
CA LEU A 89 9.39 2.71 23.82
C LEU A 89 9.54 4.07 24.48
N ASP A 90 10.14 4.07 25.67
CA ASP A 90 10.61 5.31 26.28
C ASP A 90 11.82 5.85 25.51
N TRP A 91 11.80 7.14 25.22
CA TRP A 91 12.91 7.85 24.61
C TRP A 91 13.46 8.92 25.55
N ARG A 92 14.73 9.27 25.37
CA ARG A 92 15.39 10.36 26.09
C ARG A 92 16.49 10.94 25.21
N ILE A 93 16.71 12.24 25.30
CA ILE A 93 17.84 12.89 24.65
C ILE A 93 18.99 12.91 25.65
N VAL A 94 20.11 12.28 25.28
CA VAL A 94 21.29 12.16 26.15
C VAL A 94 22.42 13.02 25.64
N GLU A 95 23.18 13.58 26.58
CA GLU A 95 24.40 14.31 26.32
C GLU A 95 25.49 13.41 25.71
N PRO A 96 26.42 13.97 24.91
CA PRO A 96 27.56 13.23 24.43
C PRO A 96 28.46 12.76 25.58
N ARG A 97 29.25 11.71 25.34
CA ARG A 97 30.22 11.22 26.34
C ARG A 97 31.24 12.32 26.64
N ASN A 98 31.41 12.64 27.94
CA ASN A 98 32.25 13.74 28.43
C ASN A 98 31.80 15.11 27.94
N ALA A 99 30.50 15.40 28.08
CA ALA A 99 29.92 16.68 27.72
C ALA A 99 30.56 17.85 28.48
N THR A 100 30.77 18.93 27.77
CA THR A 100 31.10 20.23 28.36
C THR A 100 29.86 20.83 29.04
N PRO A 101 30.01 21.74 30.00
CA PRO A 101 28.86 22.41 30.62
C PRO A 101 27.92 23.12 29.63
N ALA A 102 28.43 23.51 28.46
CA ALA A 102 27.62 24.11 27.39
C ALA A 102 26.75 23.06 26.68
N GLU A 103 27.27 21.85 26.45
CA GLU A 103 26.53 20.74 25.83
C GLU A 103 25.46 20.18 26.78
N GLU A 104 25.74 20.11 28.08
CA GLU A 104 24.74 19.74 29.09
C GLU A 104 23.57 20.73 29.10
N LYS A 105 23.86 22.04 29.04
CA LYS A 105 22.83 23.06 28.96
C LYS A 105 22.02 22.93 27.67
N LEU A 106 22.68 22.69 26.53
CA LEU A 106 22.00 22.51 25.25
C LEU A 106 21.12 21.27 25.24
N GLN A 107 21.57 20.16 25.84
CA GLN A 107 20.78 18.94 25.98
C GLN A 107 19.47 19.23 26.73
N ALA A 108 19.55 19.95 27.86
CA ALA A 108 18.35 20.31 28.63
C ALA A 108 17.39 21.20 27.84
N GLU A 109 17.90 22.18 27.07
CA GLU A 109 17.08 23.03 26.19
C GLU A 109 16.37 22.23 25.09
N ILE A 110 17.06 21.26 24.48
CA ILE A 110 16.50 20.41 23.42
C ILE A 110 15.50 19.40 24.00
N ASP A 111 15.80 18.80 25.14
CA ASP A 111 14.91 17.86 25.83
C ASP A 111 13.56 18.52 26.18
N GLU A 112 13.61 19.74 26.72
CA GLU A 112 12.41 20.53 26.99
C GLU A 112 11.62 20.85 25.70
N LEU A 113 12.32 21.21 24.61
CA LEU A 113 11.69 21.49 23.31
C LEU A 113 10.92 20.28 22.77
N PHE A 114 11.54 19.10 22.75
CA PHE A 114 10.91 17.88 22.23
C PHE A 114 9.83 17.34 23.16
N TYR A 115 9.95 17.52 24.48
CA TYR A 115 8.92 17.13 25.44
C TYR A 115 7.63 17.96 25.28
N GLN A 116 7.77 19.24 24.93
CA GLN A 116 6.63 20.13 24.67
C GLN A 116 6.09 20.02 23.24
N TYR A 117 6.78 19.28 22.36
CA TYR A 117 6.43 19.22 20.96
C TYR A 117 5.14 18.42 20.74
N PRO A 118 4.11 19.02 20.12
CA PRO A 118 2.88 18.30 19.83
C PRO A 118 3.13 17.22 18.78
N ASN A 119 2.51 16.05 18.94
CA ASN A 119 2.50 14.98 17.95
C ASN A 119 3.90 14.43 17.55
N LEU A 120 4.87 14.44 18.47
CA LEU A 120 6.16 13.77 18.23
C LEU A 120 5.99 12.27 17.92
N GLU A 121 4.96 11.64 18.48
CA GLU A 121 4.58 10.26 18.18
C GLU A 121 4.24 10.04 16.70
N ASP A 122 3.58 10.99 16.05
CA ASP A 122 3.24 10.90 14.62
C ASP A 122 4.53 10.89 13.77
N LEU A 123 5.54 11.69 14.14
CA LEU A 123 6.86 11.66 13.49
C LEU A 123 7.48 10.26 13.55
N PHE A 124 7.42 9.59 14.71
CA PHE A 124 7.97 8.23 14.83
C PHE A 124 7.20 7.22 13.99
N VAL A 125 5.87 7.33 13.93
CA VAL A 125 5.02 6.46 13.11
C VAL A 125 5.31 6.67 11.62
N ASP A 126 5.39 7.91 11.17
CA ASP A 126 5.67 8.27 9.76
C ASP A 126 7.08 7.82 9.34
N LEU A 127 8.09 7.98 10.21
CA LEU A 127 9.44 7.48 9.93
C LEU A 127 9.46 5.95 9.77
N MET A 128 8.52 5.23 10.37
CA MET A 128 8.46 3.76 10.28
C MET A 128 7.92 3.25 8.94
N ASP A 129 7.41 4.12 8.05
CA ASP A 129 7.14 3.77 6.64
C ASP A 129 8.41 3.28 5.93
N ALA A 130 9.57 3.72 6.40
CA ALA A 130 10.87 3.26 5.93
C ALA A 130 11.03 1.74 6.01
N VAL A 131 10.38 1.05 6.94
CA VAL A 131 10.48 -0.41 7.06
C VAL A 131 9.88 -1.10 5.82
N GLY A 132 8.77 -0.59 5.32
CA GLY A 132 8.11 -1.12 4.13
C GLY A 132 8.83 -0.69 2.85
N HIS A 133 9.12 0.60 2.73
CA HIS A 133 9.65 1.22 1.52
C HIS A 133 11.17 1.13 1.39
N GLY A 134 11.91 1.00 2.50
CA GLY A 134 13.37 1.13 2.57
C GLY A 134 13.80 2.52 3.07
N PHE A 135 12.99 3.56 2.83
CA PHE A 135 13.18 4.86 3.43
C PHE A 135 11.85 5.61 3.67
N ALA A 136 11.90 6.60 4.55
CA ALA A 136 10.86 7.61 4.74
C ALA A 136 11.54 8.99 4.76
N ALA A 137 10.91 9.96 4.12
CA ALA A 137 11.40 11.34 4.05
C ALA A 137 10.29 12.27 4.53
N LEU A 138 10.61 13.03 5.57
CA LEU A 138 9.72 14.06 6.09
C LEU A 138 10.40 15.41 5.94
N GLU A 139 9.67 16.35 5.38
CA GLU A 139 10.13 17.72 5.24
C GLU A 139 9.91 18.50 6.53
N ILE A 140 10.93 19.21 6.97
CA ILE A 140 10.90 20.03 8.18
C ILE A 140 10.31 21.39 7.83
N GLN A 141 9.24 21.76 8.52
CA GLN A 141 8.69 23.11 8.46
C GLN A 141 9.36 23.94 9.53
N TRP A 142 10.29 24.80 9.17
CA TRP A 142 11.01 25.64 10.12
C TRP A 142 10.20 26.89 10.50
N ALA A 143 10.27 27.26 11.78
CA ALA A 143 9.72 28.49 12.30
C ALA A 143 10.72 29.18 13.23
N GLN A 144 10.75 30.50 13.21
CA GLN A 144 11.55 31.28 14.14
C GLN A 144 10.73 31.60 15.40
N VAL A 145 11.30 31.28 16.56
CA VAL A 145 10.76 31.56 17.89
C VAL A 145 11.90 32.11 18.74
N ASP A 146 11.70 33.30 19.31
CA ASP A 146 12.68 33.96 20.19
C ASP A 146 14.09 34.03 19.56
N GLY A 147 14.14 34.28 18.24
CA GLY A 147 15.39 34.33 17.46
C GLY A 147 16.06 32.98 17.18
N LYS A 148 15.46 31.85 17.60
CA LYS A 148 15.93 30.48 17.32
C LYS A 148 15.06 29.81 16.27
N TRP A 149 15.67 29.00 15.40
CA TRP A 149 14.95 28.13 14.48
C TRP A 149 14.53 26.85 15.18
N VAL A 150 13.24 26.58 15.17
CA VAL A 150 12.64 25.35 15.72
C VAL A 150 11.78 24.68 14.66
N PRO A 151 11.73 23.34 14.62
CA PRO A 151 10.77 22.65 13.78
C PRO A 151 9.38 23.04 14.29
N LYS A 152 8.48 23.40 13.38
CA LYS A 152 7.06 23.65 13.63
C LYS A 152 6.19 22.43 13.31
N GLY A 153 6.63 21.67 12.31
CA GLY A 153 5.93 20.50 11.79
C GLY A 153 6.86 19.64 10.97
N PHE A 154 6.49 18.37 10.82
CA PHE A 154 7.12 17.45 9.89
C PHE A 154 6.05 17.00 8.90
N LYS A 155 6.29 17.18 7.61
CA LYS A 155 5.37 16.79 6.55
C LYS A 155 5.89 15.53 5.89
N HIS A 156 5.18 14.41 6.08
CA HIS A 156 5.52 13.18 5.39
C HIS A 156 5.34 13.34 3.87
N CYS A 157 6.40 13.04 3.11
CA CYS A 157 6.40 13.08 1.66
C CYS A 157 6.39 11.65 1.10
N PRO A 158 5.45 11.32 0.19
CA PRO A 158 5.42 10.02 -0.45
C PRO A 158 6.76 9.68 -1.11
N GLN A 159 7.20 8.43 -0.95
CA GLN A 159 8.46 7.93 -1.50
C GLN A 159 8.46 7.96 -3.04
N SER A 160 7.28 7.94 -3.66
CA SER A 160 7.10 8.07 -5.11
C SER A 160 7.53 9.44 -5.66
N TRP A 161 7.72 10.45 -4.80
CA TRP A 161 8.20 11.78 -5.18
C TRP A 161 9.72 11.83 -5.34
N PHE A 162 10.43 10.76 -5.03
CA PHE A 162 11.89 10.74 -5.08
C PHE A 162 12.41 9.83 -6.19
N ASN A 163 13.63 10.12 -6.65
CA ASN A 163 14.48 9.25 -7.44
C ASN A 163 15.76 8.93 -6.67
N LEU A 164 16.53 7.98 -7.18
CA LEU A 164 17.87 7.68 -6.68
C LEU A 164 18.94 8.10 -7.69
N ASP A 165 20.05 8.64 -7.19
CA ASP A 165 21.26 8.77 -7.98
C ASP A 165 22.06 7.45 -8.02
N LYS A 166 23.22 7.47 -8.70
CA LYS A 166 24.12 6.30 -8.82
C LYS A 166 24.77 5.88 -7.49
N HIS A 167 24.60 6.66 -6.44
CA HIS A 167 25.20 6.49 -5.12
C HIS A 167 24.14 6.27 -4.03
N ASP A 168 22.90 5.94 -4.41
CA ASP A 168 21.76 5.76 -3.50
C ASP A 168 21.41 7.04 -2.70
N ASN A 169 21.66 8.24 -3.24
CA ASN A 169 21.16 9.49 -2.69
C ASN A 169 19.75 9.79 -3.18
N LEU A 170 18.91 10.35 -2.31
CA LEU A 170 17.55 10.74 -2.64
C LEU A 170 17.56 12.06 -3.42
N LEU A 171 16.84 12.09 -4.53
CA LEU A 171 16.59 13.28 -5.34
C LEU A 171 15.09 13.56 -5.38
N LEU A 172 14.66 14.76 -5.00
CA LEU A 172 13.25 15.16 -5.04
C LEU A 172 12.83 15.47 -6.48
N ARG A 173 11.84 14.76 -7.00
CA ARG A 173 11.26 15.00 -8.33
C ARG A 173 10.40 16.24 -8.29
N THR A 174 10.54 17.09 -9.30
CA THR A 174 9.74 18.30 -9.44
C THR A 174 9.22 18.39 -10.88
N PRO A 175 8.10 19.11 -11.15
CA PRO A 175 7.63 19.30 -12.52
C PRO A 175 8.67 19.95 -13.43
N VAL A 176 9.54 20.79 -12.87
CA VAL A 176 10.62 21.48 -13.58
C VAL A 176 11.85 20.57 -13.77
N ASN A 177 12.12 19.68 -12.82
CA ASN A 177 13.23 18.72 -12.87
C ASN A 177 12.75 17.28 -12.58
N PRO A 178 12.33 16.54 -13.60
CA PRO A 178 11.84 15.17 -13.46
C PRO A 178 12.91 14.16 -13.01
N MET A 179 14.19 14.45 -13.26
CA MET A 179 15.32 13.61 -12.80
C MET A 179 15.58 13.79 -11.32
N GLY A 180 15.07 14.88 -10.75
CA GLY A 180 15.12 15.20 -9.34
C GLY A 180 16.29 16.10 -8.96
N GLU A 181 16.11 16.84 -7.87
CA GLU A 181 17.09 17.73 -7.27
C GLU A 181 17.53 17.24 -5.89
N PRO A 182 18.78 17.51 -5.46
CA PRO A 182 19.23 17.15 -4.12
C PRO A 182 18.34 17.74 -3.03
N LEU A 183 18.20 17.01 -1.93
CA LEU A 183 17.50 17.50 -0.74
C LEU A 183 18.26 18.67 -0.13
N ARG A 184 17.54 19.72 0.27
CA ARG A 184 18.14 20.87 0.95
C ARG A 184 18.77 20.45 2.28
N PRO A 185 20.01 20.86 2.59
CA PRO A 185 20.61 20.65 3.89
C PRO A 185 19.71 21.19 5.00
N PHE A 186 19.55 20.42 6.08
CA PHE A 186 18.71 20.76 7.23
C PHE A 186 17.21 20.95 6.94
N GLY A 187 16.72 20.68 5.74
CA GLY A 187 15.29 20.76 5.40
C GLY A 187 14.53 19.44 5.60
N TRP A 188 15.21 18.34 5.90
CA TRP A 188 14.61 17.00 5.84
C TRP A 188 15.04 16.10 6.99
N VAL A 189 14.11 15.27 7.47
CA VAL A 189 14.39 14.08 8.29
C VAL A 189 14.22 12.87 7.38
N VAL A 190 15.33 12.15 7.15
CA VAL A 190 15.33 10.94 6.32
C VAL A 190 15.69 9.74 7.17
N HIS A 191 14.78 8.79 7.30
CA HIS A 191 15.06 7.48 7.88
C HIS A 191 15.32 6.48 6.76
N ARG A 192 16.54 5.96 6.69
CA ARG A 192 16.89 4.82 5.83
C ARG A 192 16.86 3.55 6.66
N HIS A 193 15.91 2.68 6.38
CA HIS A 193 15.77 1.44 7.12
C HIS A 193 16.51 0.30 6.40
N LYS A 194 17.56 -0.18 7.03
CA LYS A 194 18.39 -1.25 6.50
C LYS A 194 17.79 -2.63 6.81
N SER A 195 16.75 -3.04 6.08
CA SER A 195 16.23 -4.43 6.20
C SER A 195 17.21 -5.46 5.63
N ARG A 196 18.05 -5.04 4.68
CA ARG A 196 19.01 -5.87 3.93
C ARG A 196 20.30 -5.09 3.72
N SER A 197 21.38 -5.79 3.36
CA SER A 197 22.64 -5.16 2.96
C SER A 197 22.68 -5.03 1.44
N THR A 198 21.77 -4.23 0.88
CA THR A 198 21.63 -4.01 -0.57
C THR A 198 21.52 -2.53 -0.92
N GLN A 199 21.35 -2.20 -2.21
CA GLN A 199 21.02 -0.84 -2.65
C GLN A 199 19.68 -0.39 -2.07
N LEU A 200 19.49 0.93 -1.92
CA LEU A 200 18.31 1.50 -1.26
C LEU A 200 17.00 1.06 -1.92
N ALA A 201 16.97 0.96 -3.25
CA ALA A 201 15.82 0.47 -4.02
C ALA A 201 15.38 -0.97 -3.64
N ARG A 202 16.25 -1.76 -3.00
CA ARG A 202 16.05 -3.19 -2.70
C ARG A 202 15.88 -3.48 -1.21
N ASP A 203 16.04 -2.47 -0.35
CA ASP A 203 16.00 -2.61 1.10
C ASP A 203 14.59 -2.69 1.68
N GLY A 204 13.56 -2.21 0.97
CA GLY A 204 12.17 -2.26 1.42
C GLY A 204 11.60 -3.68 1.52
N LEU A 205 10.89 -3.98 2.61
CA LEU A 205 10.24 -5.29 2.79
C LEU A 205 9.16 -5.57 1.73
N TYR A 206 8.48 -4.53 1.24
CA TYR A 206 7.45 -4.69 0.21
C TYR A 206 7.99 -5.30 -1.08
N ARG A 207 9.28 -5.16 -1.39
CA ARG A 207 9.89 -5.77 -2.60
C ARG A 207 9.70 -7.29 -2.64
N THR A 208 9.81 -7.97 -1.50
CA THR A 208 9.57 -9.43 -1.44
C THR A 208 8.08 -9.74 -1.36
N LEU A 209 7.31 -8.89 -0.68
CA LEU A 209 5.87 -9.07 -0.56
C LEU A 209 5.14 -8.85 -1.88
N ALA A 210 5.67 -8.04 -2.81
CA ALA A 210 5.05 -7.73 -4.09
C ALA A 210 4.75 -8.98 -4.94
N TRP A 211 5.67 -9.96 -4.95
CA TRP A 211 5.44 -11.24 -5.63
C TRP A 211 4.33 -12.05 -4.98
N LEU A 212 4.34 -12.15 -3.65
CA LEU A 212 3.32 -12.88 -2.89
C LEU A 212 1.93 -12.22 -3.03
N TYR A 213 1.90 -10.90 -2.97
CA TYR A 213 0.72 -10.08 -3.20
C TYR A 213 0.10 -10.37 -4.56
N MET A 214 0.90 -10.34 -5.63
CA MET A 214 0.44 -10.64 -6.99
C MET A 214 -0.18 -12.05 -7.08
N TYR A 215 0.48 -13.08 -6.54
CA TYR A 215 -0.04 -14.44 -6.58
C TYR A 215 -1.35 -14.59 -5.79
N LYS A 216 -1.45 -13.95 -4.63
CA LYS A 216 -2.68 -13.93 -3.83
C LYS A 216 -3.82 -13.23 -4.57
N HIS A 217 -3.55 -12.08 -5.17
CA HIS A 217 -4.55 -11.31 -5.91
C HIS A 217 -5.09 -12.10 -7.12
N TYR A 218 -4.22 -12.79 -7.88
CA TYR A 218 -4.64 -13.69 -8.96
C TYR A 218 -5.49 -14.85 -8.46
N SER A 219 -5.05 -15.50 -7.36
CA SER A 219 -5.77 -16.65 -6.82
C SER A 219 -7.19 -16.28 -6.39
N VAL A 220 -7.39 -15.10 -5.78
CA VAL A 220 -8.72 -14.62 -5.38
C VAL A 220 -9.58 -14.31 -6.60
N ARG A 221 -9.01 -13.65 -7.63
CA ARG A 221 -9.73 -13.36 -8.86
C ARG A 221 -10.17 -14.63 -9.58
N ASP A 222 -9.26 -15.58 -9.77
CA ASP A 222 -9.52 -16.85 -10.43
C ASP A 222 -10.57 -17.66 -9.66
N PHE A 223 -10.53 -17.60 -8.32
CA PHE A 223 -11.54 -18.22 -7.48
C PHE A 223 -12.91 -17.54 -7.60
N ALA A 224 -12.96 -16.20 -7.70
CA ALA A 224 -14.20 -15.48 -7.93
C ALA A 224 -14.80 -15.84 -9.30
N GLU A 225 -13.99 -15.89 -10.36
CA GLU A 225 -14.44 -16.32 -11.69
C GLU A 225 -14.92 -17.78 -11.68
N PHE A 226 -14.21 -18.66 -10.95
CA PHE A 226 -14.66 -20.03 -10.72
C PHE A 226 -16.02 -20.08 -10.02
N LEU A 227 -16.24 -19.26 -8.98
CA LEU A 227 -17.52 -19.19 -8.28
C LEU A 227 -18.63 -18.57 -9.15
N GLU A 228 -18.32 -17.63 -10.05
CA GLU A 228 -19.31 -17.09 -10.99
C GLU A 228 -19.75 -18.15 -12.01
N LEU A 229 -18.80 -18.91 -12.56
CA LEU A 229 -19.08 -19.91 -13.58
C LEU A 229 -19.70 -21.20 -13.02
N TYR A 230 -19.26 -21.60 -11.82
CA TYR A 230 -19.61 -22.90 -11.23
C TYR A 230 -20.40 -22.81 -9.93
N GLY A 231 -20.57 -21.62 -9.35
CA GLY A 231 -21.32 -21.43 -8.11
C GLY A 231 -22.83 -21.59 -8.29
N MET A 232 -23.33 -21.55 -9.54
CA MET A 232 -24.72 -21.85 -9.86
C MET A 232 -24.81 -22.95 -10.92
N PRO A 233 -25.39 -24.12 -10.61
CA PRO A 233 -25.57 -25.17 -11.61
C PRO A 233 -26.49 -24.66 -12.73
N ILE A 234 -26.08 -24.87 -13.99
CA ILE A 234 -26.93 -24.58 -15.14
C ILE A 234 -28.11 -25.55 -15.11
N ARG A 235 -29.33 -25.00 -15.11
CA ARG A 235 -30.58 -25.76 -15.08
C ARG A 235 -31.21 -25.73 -16.45
N ILE A 236 -31.38 -26.90 -17.06
CA ILE A 236 -31.99 -27.01 -18.38
C ILE A 236 -33.29 -27.80 -18.24
N GLY A 237 -34.41 -27.16 -18.58
CA GLY A 237 -35.70 -27.83 -18.70
C GLY A 237 -35.92 -28.33 -20.12
N LYS A 238 -36.16 -29.64 -20.27
CA LYS A 238 -36.51 -30.25 -21.56
C LYS A 238 -38.02 -30.43 -21.66
N TYR A 239 -38.60 -30.17 -22.83
CA TYR A 239 -40.02 -30.38 -23.12
C TYR A 239 -40.18 -31.27 -24.37
N GLY A 240 -41.24 -32.08 -24.39
CA GLY A 240 -41.57 -32.93 -25.53
C GLY A 240 -42.04 -32.15 -26.76
N ALA A 241 -41.85 -32.72 -27.96
CA ALA A 241 -42.33 -32.14 -29.21
C ALA A 241 -43.88 -32.11 -29.22
N GLY A 242 -44.47 -30.94 -28.95
CA GLY A 242 -45.92 -30.76 -28.79
C GLY A 242 -46.34 -29.91 -27.60
N ALA A 243 -45.41 -29.52 -26.72
CA ALA A 243 -45.73 -28.73 -25.52
C ALA A 243 -46.37 -27.37 -25.83
N THR A 244 -47.49 -27.10 -25.17
CA THR A 244 -48.25 -25.85 -25.24
C THR A 244 -47.52 -24.69 -24.57
N ALA A 245 -47.89 -23.45 -24.91
CA ALA A 245 -47.31 -22.25 -24.30
C ALA A 245 -47.53 -22.18 -22.77
N SER A 246 -48.63 -22.75 -22.28
CA SER A 246 -48.94 -22.84 -20.85
C SER A 246 -47.96 -23.76 -20.10
N GLU A 247 -47.63 -24.89 -20.70
CA GLU A 247 -46.70 -25.88 -20.13
C GLU A 247 -45.26 -25.34 -20.07
N LYS A 248 -44.80 -24.65 -21.13
CA LYS A 248 -43.47 -24.00 -21.13
C LYS A 248 -43.34 -22.95 -20.04
N ARG A 249 -44.39 -22.15 -19.80
CA ARG A 249 -44.40 -21.12 -18.75
C ARG A 249 -44.42 -21.73 -17.35
N THR A 250 -45.11 -22.85 -17.17
CA THR A 250 -45.16 -23.59 -15.90
C THR A 250 -43.79 -24.19 -15.57
N LEU A 251 -43.11 -24.79 -16.56
CA LEU A 251 -41.76 -25.31 -16.40
C LEU A 251 -40.73 -24.21 -16.08
N LEU A 252 -40.83 -23.05 -16.75
CA LEU A 252 -39.97 -21.90 -16.46
C LEU A 252 -40.16 -21.38 -15.03
N ARG A 253 -41.40 -21.33 -14.53
CA ARG A 253 -41.69 -21.00 -13.12
C ARG A 253 -41.10 -22.03 -12.17
N ALA A 254 -41.26 -23.33 -12.46
CA ALA A 254 -40.69 -24.40 -11.64
C ALA A 254 -39.15 -24.34 -11.59
N LEU A 255 -38.49 -24.04 -12.72
CA LEU A 255 -37.04 -23.82 -12.79
C LEU A 255 -36.57 -22.61 -11.96
N ALA A 256 -37.36 -21.54 -11.94
CA ALA A 256 -37.08 -20.36 -11.13
C ALA A 256 -37.31 -20.61 -9.64
N GLU A 257 -38.38 -21.32 -9.27
CA GLU A 257 -38.70 -21.70 -7.88
C GLU A 257 -37.66 -22.66 -7.30
N ILE A 258 -37.26 -23.70 -8.06
CA ILE A 258 -36.19 -24.63 -7.67
C ILE A 258 -34.87 -23.89 -7.41
N GLY A 259 -34.70 -22.73 -8.05
CA GLY A 259 -33.52 -21.91 -7.89
C GLY A 259 -33.37 -21.19 -6.58
N HIS A 260 -34.49 -20.88 -5.93
CA HIS A 260 -34.50 -20.20 -4.64
C HIS A 260 -34.87 -21.16 -3.50
N ASN A 261 -35.77 -22.11 -3.78
CA ASN A 261 -36.24 -23.14 -2.87
C ASN A 261 -35.84 -24.49 -3.45
N ALA A 262 -35.12 -25.34 -2.71
CA ALA A 262 -34.63 -26.63 -3.20
C ALA A 262 -35.73 -27.70 -3.45
N ALA A 263 -36.97 -27.30 -3.72
CA ALA A 263 -38.12 -28.18 -3.94
C ALA A 263 -39.08 -27.59 -5.01
N GLY A 264 -39.57 -28.44 -5.91
CA GLY A 264 -40.58 -28.09 -6.90
C GLY A 264 -41.32 -29.34 -7.40
N ILE A 265 -42.58 -29.19 -7.81
CA ILE A 265 -43.43 -30.27 -8.34
C ILE A 265 -43.59 -30.06 -9.85
N MET A 266 -43.38 -31.10 -10.65
CA MET A 266 -43.56 -31.06 -12.10
C MET A 266 -44.17 -32.37 -12.64
N PRO A 267 -44.87 -32.35 -13.79
CA PRO A 267 -45.36 -33.56 -14.45
C PRO A 267 -44.22 -34.47 -14.91
N GLU A 268 -44.42 -35.79 -14.88
CA GLU A 268 -43.42 -36.81 -15.23
C GLU A 268 -42.85 -36.69 -16.66
N SER A 269 -43.62 -36.08 -17.58
CA SER A 269 -43.18 -35.80 -18.95
C SER A 269 -42.17 -34.64 -19.07
N MET A 270 -41.96 -33.87 -18.00
CA MET A 270 -41.00 -32.78 -17.93
C MET A 270 -39.77 -33.23 -17.15
N GLN A 271 -38.58 -33.11 -17.76
CA GLN A 271 -37.32 -33.48 -17.12
C GLN A 271 -36.46 -32.24 -16.89
N ILE A 272 -35.91 -32.12 -15.69
CA ILE A 272 -34.90 -31.13 -15.35
C ILE A 272 -33.56 -31.84 -15.21
N GLU A 273 -32.59 -31.43 -16.02
CA GLU A 273 -31.21 -31.84 -15.85
C GLU A 273 -30.44 -30.71 -15.16
N LEU A 274 -29.94 -31.02 -13.96
CA LEU A 274 -28.96 -30.19 -13.27
C LEU A 274 -27.58 -30.60 -13.79
N HIS A 275 -27.01 -29.80 -14.69
CA HIS A 275 -25.65 -30.05 -15.14
C HIS A 275 -24.67 -29.59 -14.06
N ASN A 276 -24.29 -30.53 -13.19
CA ASN A 276 -23.26 -30.32 -12.20
C ASN A 276 -21.89 -30.43 -12.87
N VAL A 277 -21.30 -29.29 -13.24
CA VAL A 277 -19.95 -29.29 -13.80
C VAL A 277 -18.89 -29.69 -12.75
N ALA A 278 -19.24 -29.61 -11.46
CA ALA A 278 -18.40 -30.05 -10.34
C ALA A 278 -18.06 -31.56 -10.35
N ASN A 279 -18.93 -32.41 -10.91
CA ASN A 279 -18.66 -33.86 -10.96
C ASN A 279 -17.57 -34.24 -11.98
N ALA A 280 -17.23 -33.34 -12.91
CA ALA A 280 -16.09 -33.55 -13.82
C ALA A 280 -14.74 -33.28 -13.13
N GLY A 281 -14.72 -32.56 -12.00
CA GLY A 281 -13.51 -32.22 -11.24
C GLY A 281 -13.24 -33.12 -10.02
N ALA A 282 -14.25 -33.83 -9.50
CA ALA A 282 -14.11 -34.67 -8.31
C ALA A 282 -13.75 -36.14 -8.60
N ALA A 283 -14.12 -36.68 -9.77
CA ALA A 283 -13.87 -38.08 -10.16
C ALA A 283 -12.49 -38.31 -10.82
N SER A 284 -11.84 -37.25 -11.28
CA SER A 284 -10.44 -37.23 -11.70
C SER A 284 -9.71 -36.42 -10.63
N GLY A 285 -8.65 -36.94 -10.00
CA GLY A 285 -7.83 -36.23 -9.01
C GLY A 285 -7.17 -34.93 -9.51
N SER A 286 -7.63 -34.37 -10.63
CA SER A 286 -7.32 -33.07 -11.17
C SER A 286 -8.24 -32.01 -10.56
N ASN A 287 -7.92 -31.57 -9.35
CA ASN A 287 -8.37 -30.25 -8.91
C ASN A 287 -7.85 -29.23 -9.95
N PRO A 288 -8.70 -28.43 -10.62
CA PRO A 288 -8.25 -27.46 -11.61
C PRO A 288 -7.21 -26.46 -11.05
N PHE A 289 -7.24 -26.20 -9.74
CA PHE A 289 -6.20 -25.45 -9.02
C PHE A 289 -4.79 -26.06 -9.16
N PHE A 290 -4.65 -27.39 -9.17
CA PHE A 290 -3.35 -28.07 -9.31
C PHE A 290 -2.89 -28.21 -10.77
N ARG A 291 -3.80 -28.21 -11.76
CA ARG A 291 -3.40 -28.21 -13.17
C ARG A 291 -2.86 -26.85 -13.64
N TRP A 292 -3.32 -25.74 -13.05
CA TRP A 292 -2.86 -24.42 -13.44
C TRP A 292 -1.48 -24.05 -12.88
N SER A 293 -1.12 -24.53 -11.69
CA SER A 293 0.25 -24.39 -11.16
C SER A 293 1.31 -25.09 -12.03
N ILE A 294 0.91 -26.10 -12.81
CA ILE A 294 1.75 -26.74 -13.83
C ILE A 294 1.76 -25.93 -15.14
N GLY A 295 0.69 -25.20 -15.46
CA GLY A 295 0.60 -24.34 -16.65
C GLY A 295 1.48 -23.08 -16.58
N VAL A 296 1.72 -22.55 -15.39
CA VAL A 296 2.64 -21.41 -15.17
C VAL A 296 4.11 -21.78 -15.43
N ARG A 297 4.45 -23.09 -15.39
CA ARG A 297 5.80 -23.57 -15.74
C ARG A 297 6.16 -23.40 -17.23
N ASN A 298 5.16 -23.24 -18.11
CA ASN A 298 5.38 -23.08 -19.56
C ASN A 298 5.38 -21.62 -20.04
N LEU A 299 5.29 -20.64 -19.13
CA LEU A 299 5.30 -19.21 -19.46
C LEU A 299 6.59 -18.49 -19.01
N LEU A 300 7.57 -19.24 -18.51
CA LEU A 300 8.91 -18.73 -18.26
C LEU A 300 9.84 -19.32 -19.33
N PRO A 301 10.35 -18.52 -20.29
CA PRO A 301 11.58 -18.91 -20.96
C PRO A 301 12.69 -18.94 -19.90
N VAL A 302 13.52 -19.98 -19.97
CA VAL A 302 14.76 -20.13 -19.20
C VAL A 302 15.62 -18.87 -19.31
#